data_AF-A0A956IGA2-F1
#
_entry.id   AF-A0A956IGA2-F1
#
_cell.length_a   1.000
_cell.length_b   1.000
_cell.length_c   1.000
_cell.angle_alpha   90.00
_cell.angle_beta   90.00
_cell.angle_gamma   90.00
#
_symmetry.space_group_name_H-M   'P 1'
#
loop_
_entity.id
_entity.type
_entity.pdbx_description
1 polymer ?
#
loop_
_entity_poly.entity_id
_entity_poly.type
_entity_poly.pdbx_seq_one_letter_code
_entity_poly.pdbx_strand_id
1 'polypeptide(L)'
;MAWRWMTFLSSVTLAVLVGWGCGDDFQGAGGESGGCEADASVPCNQDPWNFSAGQTCWVNMDQNGYLCLNQGMAGEGEPCQNLLGSPTCQAGLACVQLAGQTEGFCAPFCDPTDPCKACNNGRNCQRYDSMAGSIQVCGG
;
A
#
# COMPACT_ATOMS: atom_id res chain seq x y z
N MET A 1 -17.21 55.88 -43.51
CA MET A 1 -18.23 55.90 -42.44
C MET A 1 -18.46 54.49 -41.93
N ALA A 2 -18.89 54.40 -40.67
CA ALA A 2 -18.96 53.21 -39.83
C ALA A 2 -19.71 52.00 -40.41
N TRP A 3 -19.34 50.81 -39.91
CA TRP A 3 -20.18 49.69 -39.46
C TRP A 3 -19.20 48.65 -38.85
N ARG A 4 -19.03 48.55 -37.51
CA ARG A 4 -19.79 47.68 -36.58
C ARG A 4 -20.44 46.52 -37.38
N TRP A 5 -20.23 45.25 -37.07
CA TRP A 5 -20.81 44.56 -35.93
C TRP A 5 -19.92 43.35 -35.56
N MET A 6 -19.55 43.23 -34.29
CA MET A 6 -19.05 41.99 -33.70
C MET A 6 -20.25 41.16 -33.27
N THR A 7 -20.43 39.99 -33.87
CA THR A 7 -21.31 38.93 -33.36
C THR A 7 -20.42 37.75 -32.97
N PHE A 8 -20.26 37.59 -31.66
CA PHE A 8 -19.82 36.35 -31.01
C PHE A 8 -20.94 35.31 -31.05
N LEU A 9 -20.59 34.04 -30.82
CA LEU A 9 -21.35 32.76 -30.89
C LEU A 9 -21.00 32.01 -32.19
N SER A 10 -20.55 30.75 -32.22
CA SER A 10 -20.88 29.61 -31.36
C SER A 10 -19.80 28.53 -31.58
N SER A 11 -19.24 27.96 -30.51
CA SER A 11 -19.46 26.56 -30.09
C SER A 11 -18.36 25.57 -30.54
N VAL A 12 -18.22 24.49 -29.74
CA VAL A 12 -17.52 23.22 -30.03
C VAL A 12 -16.00 23.31 -29.72
N THR A 13 -15.38 22.56 -28.80
CA THR A 13 -15.67 21.23 -28.23
C THR A 13 -14.98 21.13 -26.86
N LEU A 14 -15.69 20.59 -25.88
CA LEU A 14 -15.15 20.19 -24.59
C LEU A 14 -14.33 18.90 -24.79
N ALA A 15 -13.00 18.98 -24.79
CA ALA A 15 -12.15 17.79 -24.74
C ALA A 15 -11.98 17.40 -23.26
N VAL A 16 -12.80 16.46 -22.80
CA VAL A 16 -12.61 15.80 -21.50
C VAL A 16 -11.44 14.83 -21.67
N LEU A 17 -10.26 15.25 -21.24
CA LEU A 17 -9.14 14.34 -21.00
C LEU A 17 -9.49 13.54 -19.75
N VAL A 18 -9.69 12.24 -19.95
CA VAL A 18 -9.86 11.25 -18.88
C VAL A 18 -8.51 11.12 -18.19
N GLY A 19 -8.31 11.91 -17.13
CA GLY A 19 -7.16 11.76 -16.25
C GLY A 19 -7.34 10.52 -15.39
N TRP A 20 -6.58 9.47 -15.67
CA TRP A 20 -6.17 8.52 -14.63
C TRP A 20 -5.05 9.20 -13.84
N GLY A 21 -5.44 10.18 -13.04
CA GLY A 21 -4.60 10.75 -11.99
C GLY A 21 -5.00 10.10 -10.67
N CYS A 22 -4.04 9.48 -9.99
CA CYS A 22 -4.15 9.22 -8.57
C CYS A 22 -4.47 10.56 -7.90
N GLY A 23 -5.63 10.66 -7.25
CA GLY A 23 -6.17 11.92 -6.76
C GLY A 23 -5.35 12.51 -5.63
N ASP A 24 -4.70 13.63 -5.91
CA ASP A 24 -4.35 14.64 -4.91
C ASP A 24 -5.37 15.78 -5.11
N ASP A 25 -6.13 16.14 -4.05
CA ASP A 25 -6.85 17.40 -3.81
C ASP A 25 -8.24 17.19 -3.19
N PHE A 26 -8.37 17.30 -1.86
CA PHE A 26 -9.63 17.77 -1.25
C PHE A 26 -9.35 18.76 -0.11
N GLN A 27 -9.55 20.05 -0.43
CA GLN A 27 -9.82 21.11 0.54
C GLN A 27 -11.34 21.10 0.83
N GLY A 28 -11.73 20.57 1.98
CA GLY A 28 -13.13 20.58 2.44
C GLY A 28 -13.23 20.37 3.94
N ALA A 29 -13.66 21.40 4.66
CA ALA A 29 -13.90 21.38 6.10
C ALA A 29 -15.13 20.52 6.42
N GLY A 30 -14.92 19.46 7.20
CA GLY A 30 -15.95 18.53 7.67
C GLY A 30 -15.24 17.25 8.08
N GLY A 31 -14.98 17.07 9.37
CA GLY A 31 -14.25 15.94 9.92
C GLY A 31 -15.06 14.65 9.82
N GLU A 32 -15.13 14.10 8.62
CA GLU A 32 -15.48 12.72 8.36
C GLU A 32 -14.17 12.08 7.94
N SER A 33 -13.42 11.59 8.94
CA SER A 33 -12.31 10.69 8.70
C SER A 33 -12.91 9.49 7.97
N GLY A 34 -12.86 9.50 6.64
CA GLY A 34 -13.00 8.33 5.79
C GLY A 34 -11.84 7.40 6.15
N GLY A 35 -11.91 6.82 7.34
CA GLY A 35 -11.22 5.61 7.64
C GLY A 35 -11.75 4.61 6.63
N CYS A 36 -10.86 4.10 5.80
CA CYS A 36 -10.94 2.70 5.45
C CYS A 36 -11.15 1.97 6.78
N GLU A 37 -12.42 1.71 7.10
CA GLU A 37 -12.78 0.87 8.22
C GLU A 37 -12.05 -0.43 7.94
N ALA A 38 -11.10 -0.78 8.82
CA ALA A 38 -10.50 -2.08 8.79
C ALA A 38 -11.64 -3.08 8.90
N ASP A 39 -12.08 -3.64 7.77
CA ASP A 39 -12.98 -4.76 7.76
C ASP A 39 -12.27 -5.87 8.53
N ALA A 40 -12.55 -5.92 9.83
CA ALA A 40 -11.88 -6.79 10.80
C ALA A 40 -12.06 -8.27 10.47
N SER A 41 -12.85 -8.57 9.43
CA SER A 41 -13.07 -9.89 8.87
C SER A 41 -11.91 -10.37 8.00
N VAL A 42 -11.14 -9.46 7.38
CA VAL A 42 -10.03 -9.83 6.47
C VAL A 42 -8.71 -9.75 7.23
N PRO A 43 -7.98 -10.86 7.38
CA PRO A 43 -6.70 -10.83 8.07
C PRO A 43 -5.69 -10.04 7.23
N CYS A 44 -4.80 -9.29 7.90
CA CYS A 44 -3.94 -8.32 7.22
C CYS A 44 -2.97 -8.95 6.20
N ASN A 45 -2.74 -10.25 6.24
CA ASN A 45 -1.93 -10.94 5.23
C ASN A 45 -2.65 -11.09 3.88
N GLN A 46 -3.98 -10.88 3.84
CA GLN A 46 -4.77 -10.81 2.61
C GLN A 46 -4.95 -9.37 2.14
N ASP A 47 -5.01 -8.39 3.06
CA ASP A 47 -5.05 -6.96 2.73
C ASP A 47 -4.06 -6.16 3.61
N PRO A 48 -2.75 -6.19 3.27
CA PRO A 48 -1.69 -5.53 4.04
C PRO A 48 -1.63 -4.02 3.80
N TRP A 49 -2.75 -3.41 3.42
CA TRP A 49 -2.93 -1.96 3.40
C TRP A 49 -4.08 -1.53 4.31
N ASN A 50 -4.82 -2.49 4.87
CA ASN A 50 -5.98 -2.26 5.71
C ASN A 50 -5.61 -2.20 7.20
N PHE A 51 -4.78 -1.22 7.54
CA PHE A 51 -4.36 -0.96 8.92
C PHE A 51 -4.27 0.52 9.22
N SER A 52 -4.31 0.88 10.50
CA SER A 52 -4.21 2.29 10.91
C SER A 52 -2.82 2.84 10.59
N ALA A 53 -2.74 4.15 10.36
CA ALA A 53 -1.46 4.82 10.15
C ALA A 53 -0.47 4.49 11.28
N GLY A 54 0.75 4.10 10.91
CA GLY A 54 1.78 3.68 11.86
C GLY A 54 1.73 2.21 12.27
N GLN A 55 0.88 1.39 11.64
CA GLN A 55 0.87 -0.05 11.82
C GLN A 55 1.44 -0.77 10.58
N THR A 56 1.86 -2.02 10.77
CA THR A 56 2.25 -2.94 9.71
C THR A 56 1.65 -4.32 9.96
N CYS A 57 1.41 -5.07 8.89
CA CYS A 57 0.97 -6.44 9.00
C CYS A 57 2.13 -7.33 9.41
N TRP A 58 2.02 -7.98 10.56
CA TRP A 58 3.12 -8.75 11.13
C TRP A 58 2.64 -10.04 11.78
N VAL A 59 3.54 -11.00 11.91
CA VAL A 59 3.25 -12.28 12.55
C VAL A 59 2.90 -12.07 14.03
N ASN A 60 1.77 -12.62 14.48
CA ASN A 60 1.36 -12.52 15.89
C ASN A 60 2.25 -13.37 16.83
N MET A 61 2.26 -13.02 18.13
CA MET A 61 2.97 -13.72 19.19
C MET A 61 2.63 -15.21 19.28
N ASP A 62 1.38 -15.58 18.99
CA ASP A 62 0.88 -16.96 19.11
C ASP A 62 1.15 -17.83 17.86
N GLN A 63 1.90 -17.33 16.88
CA GLN A 63 2.14 -17.97 15.57
C GLN A 63 0.88 -18.29 14.75
N ASN A 64 -0.31 -17.91 15.23
CA ASN A 64 -1.58 -18.22 14.60
C ASN A 64 -2.07 -17.02 13.79
N GLY A 65 -1.37 -16.73 12.70
CA GLY A 65 -1.75 -15.68 11.75
C GLY A 65 -1.05 -14.33 11.94
N TYR A 66 -1.61 -13.34 11.29
CA TYR A 66 -1.04 -11.99 11.18
C TYR A 66 -1.97 -10.96 11.82
N LEU A 67 -1.37 -9.97 12.47
CA LEU A 67 -2.08 -8.85 13.07
C LEU A 67 -1.43 -7.52 12.67
N CYS A 68 -2.23 -6.46 12.73
CA CYS A 68 -1.75 -5.10 12.55
C CYS A 68 -1.06 -4.65 13.85
N LEU A 69 0.27 -4.60 13.83
CA LEU A 69 1.09 -4.20 14.97
C LEU A 69 1.77 -2.87 14.68
N ASN A 70 2.21 -2.14 15.71
CA ASN A 70 2.92 -0.88 15.52
C ASN A 70 4.17 -1.10 14.68
N GLN A 71 4.35 -0.32 13.61
CA GLN A 71 5.49 -0.46 12.72
C GLN A 71 6.83 -0.26 13.44
N GLY A 72 7.88 -0.88 12.90
CA GLY A 72 9.26 -0.58 13.28
C GLY A 72 9.84 0.59 12.49
N MET A 73 11.17 0.70 12.51
CA MET A 73 11.90 1.82 11.90
C MET A 73 12.65 1.43 10.62
N ALA A 74 12.87 0.14 10.35
CA ALA A 74 13.66 -0.32 9.21
C ALA A 74 12.91 -0.07 7.88
N GLY A 75 13.56 0.64 6.96
CA GLY A 75 13.02 0.95 5.64
C GLY A 75 13.17 -0.20 4.65
N GLU A 76 12.76 0.01 3.40
CA GLU A 76 12.90 -1.00 2.34
C GLU A 76 14.38 -1.38 2.13
N GLY A 77 14.66 -2.68 2.06
CA GLY A 77 16.00 -3.25 1.89
C GLY A 77 16.84 -3.32 3.17
N GLU A 78 16.42 -2.64 4.24
CA GLU A 78 17.13 -2.66 5.52
C GLU A 78 17.00 -4.02 6.22
N PRO A 79 18.01 -4.39 7.05
CA PRO A 79 17.99 -5.65 7.78
C PRO A 79 16.84 -5.72 8.78
N CYS A 80 16.27 -6.92 8.92
CA CYS A 80 15.17 -7.19 9.82
C CYS A 80 15.27 -8.59 10.43
N GLN A 81 14.53 -8.81 11.52
CA GLN A 81 14.32 -10.15 12.07
C GLN A 81 12.83 -10.40 12.15
N ASN A 82 12.40 -11.56 11.65
CA ASN A 82 11.00 -11.98 11.65
C ASN A 82 10.60 -12.53 13.04
N LEU A 83 10.61 -11.63 14.03
CA LEU A 83 10.29 -11.94 15.43
C LEU A 83 8.78 -11.85 15.67
N LEU A 84 8.21 -12.85 16.35
CA LEU A 84 6.78 -12.91 16.65
C LEU A 84 6.36 -11.71 17.49
N GLY A 85 5.30 -11.00 17.06
CA GLY A 85 4.76 -9.85 17.77
C GLY A 85 5.67 -8.62 17.84
N SER A 86 6.84 -8.64 17.19
CA SER A 86 7.84 -7.56 17.26
C SER A 86 8.26 -7.12 15.85
N PRO A 87 7.41 -6.33 15.16
CA PRO A 87 7.75 -5.72 13.89
C PRO A 87 8.98 -4.83 13.95
N THR A 88 9.87 -5.01 12.97
CA THR A 88 11.08 -4.18 12.79
C THR A 88 11.00 -3.28 11.57
N CYS A 89 10.22 -3.67 10.55
CA CYS A 89 10.02 -2.92 9.32
C CYS A 89 8.95 -1.83 9.48
N GLN A 90 9.07 -0.77 8.69
CA GLN A 90 8.07 0.30 8.58
C GLN A 90 6.73 -0.22 8.00
N ALA A 91 5.69 0.62 8.03
CA ALA A 91 4.39 0.32 7.45
C ALA A 91 4.51 -0.01 5.96
N GLY A 92 3.71 -0.99 5.52
CA GLY A 92 3.72 -1.45 4.14
C GLY A 92 4.92 -2.34 3.79
N LEU A 93 5.78 -2.66 4.76
CA LEU A 93 6.92 -3.56 4.59
C LEU A 93 6.79 -4.80 5.47
N ALA A 94 7.21 -5.93 4.92
CA ALA A 94 7.32 -7.21 5.60
C ALA A 94 8.78 -7.64 5.73
N CYS A 95 9.11 -8.41 6.77
CA CYS A 95 10.43 -9.00 6.89
C CYS A 95 10.54 -10.32 6.14
N VAL A 96 11.37 -10.34 5.10
CA VAL A 96 11.69 -11.52 4.31
C VAL A 96 12.97 -12.14 4.86
N GLN A 97 12.82 -13.15 5.72
CA GLN A 97 13.90 -13.90 6.34
C GLN A 97 13.82 -15.37 5.91
N LEU A 98 14.67 -15.77 4.97
CA LEU A 98 14.70 -17.13 4.46
C LEU A 98 15.07 -18.14 5.56
N ALA A 99 14.52 -19.35 5.47
CA ALA A 99 14.81 -20.42 6.40
C ALA A 99 16.32 -20.70 6.49
N GLY A 100 16.86 -20.71 7.71
CA GLY A 100 18.28 -20.90 7.97
C GLY A 100 19.10 -19.60 7.99
N GLN A 101 18.52 -18.44 7.66
CA GLN A 101 19.15 -17.14 7.84
C GLN A 101 18.83 -16.55 9.22
N THR A 102 19.80 -15.89 9.84
CA THR A 102 19.63 -15.17 11.10
C THR A 102 19.05 -13.77 10.92
N GLU A 103 19.10 -13.25 9.69
CA GLU A 103 18.66 -11.92 9.31
C GLU A 103 17.92 -11.98 7.98
N GLY A 104 16.88 -11.17 7.85
CA GLY A 104 16.15 -10.94 6.61
C GLY A 104 16.27 -9.49 6.17
N PHE A 105 15.48 -9.12 5.17
CA PHE A 105 15.37 -7.74 4.71
C PHE A 105 13.91 -7.30 4.63
N CYS A 106 13.66 -6.01 4.84
CA CYS A 106 12.33 -5.44 4.71
C CYS A 106 11.97 -5.29 3.22
N ALA A 107 10.90 -5.94 2.77
CA ALA A 107 10.40 -5.87 1.40
C ALA A 107 8.97 -5.32 1.39
N PRO A 108 8.58 -4.54 0.37
CA PRO A 108 7.23 -4.02 0.29
C PRO A 108 6.24 -5.14 -0.02
N PHE A 109 5.04 -5.04 0.56
CA PHE A 109 3.91 -5.90 0.18
C PHE A 109 3.52 -5.66 -1.27
N CYS A 110 2.93 -6.67 -1.90
CA CYS A 110 2.42 -6.56 -3.25
C CYS A 110 1.12 -7.32 -3.46
N ASP A 111 0.36 -6.87 -4.46
CA ASP A 111 -0.82 -7.57 -4.96
C ASP A 111 -0.68 -7.73 -6.48
N PRO A 112 -0.66 -8.98 -7.00
CA PRO A 112 -0.55 -9.23 -8.43
C PRO A 112 -1.86 -8.93 -9.18
N THR A 113 -2.97 -8.73 -8.47
CA THR A 113 -4.29 -8.44 -9.03
C THR A 113 -4.58 -6.94 -9.07
N ASP A 114 -3.85 -6.12 -8.31
CA ASP A 114 -3.99 -4.66 -8.28
C ASP A 114 -2.72 -3.97 -8.81
N PRO A 115 -2.78 -3.29 -9.98
CA PRO A 115 -1.63 -2.60 -10.55
C PRO A 115 -1.11 -1.45 -9.67
N CYS A 116 -1.93 -0.86 -8.80
CA CYS A 116 -1.50 0.17 -7.85
C CYS A 116 -0.66 -0.39 -6.70
N LYS A 117 -0.76 -1.70 -6.46
CA LYS A 117 -0.02 -2.46 -5.44
C LYS A 117 0.99 -3.43 -6.08
N ALA A 118 1.28 -3.25 -7.35
CA ALA A 118 2.27 -4.03 -8.07
C ALA A 118 3.70 -3.64 -7.66
N CYS A 119 4.63 -4.55 -7.91
CA CYS A 119 6.03 -4.32 -7.61
C CYS A 119 6.68 -3.33 -8.58
N ASN A 120 7.26 -2.28 -8.01
CA ASN A 120 8.05 -1.31 -8.77
C ASN A 120 9.43 -1.87 -9.16
N ASN A 121 10.07 -1.23 -10.15
CA ASN A 121 11.44 -1.48 -10.60
C ASN A 121 11.68 -2.88 -11.20
N GLY A 122 10.67 -3.47 -11.85
CA GLY A 122 10.79 -4.77 -12.51
C GLY A 122 10.91 -5.97 -11.56
N ARG A 123 10.65 -5.75 -10.26
CA ARG A 123 10.50 -6.82 -9.28
C ARG A 123 9.20 -7.58 -9.51
N ASN A 124 9.15 -8.82 -9.04
CA ASN A 124 7.96 -9.66 -9.15
C ASN A 124 7.29 -9.80 -7.78
N CYS A 125 5.98 -9.95 -7.81
CA CYS A 125 5.24 -10.28 -6.60
C CYS A 125 5.45 -11.76 -6.28
N GLN A 126 6.10 -12.03 -5.15
CA GLN A 126 6.45 -13.38 -4.72
C GLN A 126 5.72 -13.74 -3.44
N ARG A 127 5.28 -15.00 -3.36
CA ARG A 127 4.72 -15.55 -2.14
C ARG A 127 5.87 -15.88 -1.19
N TYR A 128 5.81 -15.33 0.01
CA TYR A 128 6.71 -15.63 1.11
C TYR A 128 5.93 -16.36 2.20
N ASP A 129 6.28 -17.63 2.41
CA ASP A 129 5.69 -18.46 3.44
C ASP A 129 6.48 -18.31 4.75
N SER A 130 5.78 -17.92 5.81
CA SER A 130 6.28 -17.83 7.18
C SER A 130 5.63 -18.90 8.07
N MET A 131 6.06 -18.98 9.33
CA MET A 131 5.46 -19.90 10.31
C MET A 131 3.98 -19.62 10.58
N ALA A 132 3.50 -18.40 10.34
CA ALA A 132 2.11 -18.00 10.57
C ALA A 132 1.23 -18.00 9.32
N GLY A 133 1.78 -18.42 8.18
CA GLY A 133 1.10 -18.42 6.88
C GLY A 133 1.89 -17.66 5.82
N SER A 134 1.22 -17.36 4.71
CA SER A 134 1.84 -16.73 3.55
C SER A 134 1.45 -15.27 3.41
N ILE A 135 2.41 -14.46 2.95
CA ILE A 135 2.21 -13.08 2.47
C ILE A 135 2.78 -12.91 1.06
N GLN A 136 2.37 -11.85 0.37
CA GLN A 136 2.92 -11.50 -0.94
C GLN A 136 3.79 -10.25 -0.82
N VAL A 137 5.03 -10.35 -1.29
CA VAL A 137 6.06 -9.32 -1.17
C VAL A 137 6.81 -9.16 -2.50
N CYS A 138 7.33 -7.96 -2.75
CA CYS A 138 8.17 -7.74 -3.92
C CYS A 138 9.55 -8.38 -3.73
N GLY A 139 9.87 -9.31 -4.62
CA GLY A 139 11.17 -9.96 -4.69
C GLY A 139 11.67 -10.07 -6.13
N GLY A 140 12.98 -10.15 -6.27
CA GLY A 140 13.68 -10.15 -7.56
C GLY A 140 15.18 -10.10 -7.35
#